data_AF-A0AA92DA25-F1
#
_entry.id   AF-A0AA92DA25-F1
#
_cell.length_a   1.000
_cell.length_b   1.000
_cell.length_c   1.000
_cell.angle_alpha   90.00
_cell.angle_beta   90.00
_cell.angle_gamma   90.00
#
_symmetry.space_group_name_H-M   'P 1'
#
loop_
_entity.id
_entity.type
_entity.pdbx_description
1 polymer ?
#
loop_
_entity_poly.entity_id
_entity_poly.type
_entity_poly.pdbx_seq_one_letter_code
_entity_poly.pdbx_strand_id
1 'polypeptide(L)'
;MVTREAVDEAIQALKAQGRSVSATAIQGLIGGTRATINAVLSDINEENRCRAVPQPQAGAPAIIDPSDEKPAELPAVVLAQADALMVSLADTLTATIRQERERARQERDAEREVHRAALDSERSAGEARAKALQGEIDALLALRAEMRDQLAEAGAEQEALQEALEAKDAERREMEVALDRAHALRDELTASLDVERNRVNEMKMDLLRAQADAAELRGRFEQRAADLEQVTAEARACLTRAVLAEANAIRLADELNEMRAAAKERPARDPAPKSRKGGAGKVRPPAPTAAKERDVDAVDAVMAAEDSHPPLPFGSAGGPVGSA
;
A
#
# COMPACT_ATOMS: atom_id res chain seq x y z
N MET A 1 24.96 -35.77 44.77
CA MET A 1 25.52 -37.09 45.09
C MET A 1 24.42 -37.88 45.77
N VAL A 2 24.23 -39.15 45.40
CA VAL A 2 23.21 -40.01 46.03
C VAL A 2 23.74 -40.41 47.41
N THR A 3 23.07 -39.97 48.47
CA THR A 3 23.42 -40.31 49.86
C THR A 3 22.57 -41.48 50.36
N ARG A 4 23.08 -42.21 51.35
CA ARG A 4 22.39 -43.36 51.95
C ARG A 4 21.02 -43.00 52.53
N GLU A 5 20.94 -41.86 53.22
CA GLU A 5 19.69 -41.34 53.78
C GLU A 5 18.64 -41.05 52.69
N ALA A 6 19.06 -40.50 51.55
CA ALA A 6 18.15 -40.24 50.43
C ALA A 6 17.62 -41.55 49.80
N VAL A 7 18.43 -42.61 49.78
CA VAL A 7 17.99 -43.94 49.32
C VAL A 7 17.02 -44.57 50.32
N ASP A 8 17.29 -44.50 51.63
CA ASP A 8 16.39 -45.02 52.67
C ASP A 8 15.04 -44.29 52.69
N GLU A 9 15.03 -42.97 52.51
CA GLU A 9 13.81 -42.16 52.40
C GLU A 9 13.01 -42.50 51.12
N ALA A 10 13.69 -42.70 49.99
CA ALA A 10 13.05 -43.15 48.75
C ALA A 10 12.45 -44.56 48.88
N ILE A 11 13.12 -45.48 49.61
CA ILE A 11 12.59 -46.81 49.90
C ILE A 11 11.33 -46.72 50.78
N GLN A 12 11.35 -45.89 51.83
CA GLN A 12 10.18 -45.69 52.69
C GLN A 12 9.02 -45.04 51.94
N ALA A 13 9.28 -44.05 51.08
CA ALA A 13 8.28 -43.42 50.24
C ALA A 13 7.65 -44.42 49.25
N LEU A 14 8.46 -45.28 48.61
CA LEU A 14 7.95 -46.33 47.72
C LEU A 14 7.12 -47.37 48.47
N LYS A 15 7.54 -47.79 49.67
CA LYS A 15 6.78 -48.71 50.52
C LYS A 15 5.46 -48.10 51.01
N ALA A 16 5.46 -46.83 51.41
CA ALA A 16 4.24 -46.11 51.81
C ALA A 16 3.24 -45.98 50.65
N GLN A 17 3.74 -45.91 49.41
CA GLN A 17 2.93 -45.90 48.19
C GLN A 17 2.53 -47.31 47.70
N GLY A 18 2.89 -48.38 48.41
CA GLY A 18 2.61 -49.77 48.00
C GLY A 18 3.31 -50.19 46.71
N ARG A 19 4.36 -49.46 46.29
CA ARG A 19 5.12 -49.72 45.06
C ARG A 19 6.30 -50.64 45.32
N SER A 20 6.63 -51.49 44.35
CA SER A 20 7.80 -52.36 44.42
C SER A 20 9.09 -51.52 44.45
N VAL A 21 9.92 -51.73 45.48
CA VAL A 21 11.22 -51.06 45.61
C VAL A 21 12.16 -51.63 44.55
N SER A 22 12.48 -50.83 43.52
CA SER A 22 13.45 -51.19 42.48
C SER A 22 14.44 -50.05 42.26
N ALA A 23 15.66 -50.37 41.82
CA ALA A 23 16.70 -49.38 41.55
C ALA A 23 16.25 -48.31 40.54
N THR A 24 15.42 -48.69 39.57
CA THR A 24 14.85 -47.77 38.58
C THR A 24 13.80 -46.83 39.19
N ALA A 25 12.99 -47.32 40.13
CA ALA A 25 12.00 -46.50 40.83
C ALA A 25 12.67 -45.52 41.80
N ILE A 26 13.75 -45.94 42.48
CA ILE A 26 14.56 -45.08 43.33
C ILE A 26 15.27 -44.02 42.47
N GLN A 27 15.84 -44.39 41.33
CA GLN A 27 16.47 -43.46 40.40
C GLN A 27 15.51 -42.36 39.92
N GLY A 28 14.24 -42.71 39.69
CA GLY A 28 13.19 -41.75 39.32
C GLY A 28 12.81 -40.76 40.42
N LEU A 29 13.12 -41.05 41.69
CA LEU A 29 12.77 -40.21 42.84
C LEU A 29 13.91 -39.28 43.27
N ILE A 30 15.16 -39.77 43.29
CA ILE A 30 16.30 -39.02 43.84
C ILE A 30 17.39 -38.68 42.81
N GLY A 31 17.23 -39.13 41.56
CA GLY A 31 18.25 -38.97 40.52
C GLY A 31 19.54 -39.78 40.78
N GLY A 32 20.50 -39.70 39.86
CA GLY A 32 21.79 -40.42 39.95
C GLY A 32 21.95 -41.57 38.97
N THR A 33 23.13 -42.21 38.98
CA THR A 33 23.40 -43.35 38.10
C THR A 33 23.00 -44.67 38.78
N ARG A 34 22.52 -45.62 37.98
CA ARG A 34 22.10 -46.95 38.44
C ARG A 34 23.22 -47.70 39.19
N ALA A 35 24.48 -47.44 38.83
CA ALA A 35 25.66 -48.00 39.50
C ALA A 35 25.79 -47.48 40.94
N THR A 36 25.65 -46.17 41.16
CA THR A 36 25.72 -45.57 42.50
C THR A 36 24.55 -45.99 43.40
N ILE A 37 23.35 -46.17 42.84
CA ILE A 37 22.17 -46.61 43.59
C ILE A 37 22.31 -48.10 43.98
N ASN A 38 22.80 -48.95 43.08
CA ASN A 38 23.03 -50.37 43.37
C ASN A 38 24.12 -50.58 44.43
N ALA A 39 25.19 -49.77 44.42
CA ALA A 39 26.24 -49.85 45.44
C ALA A 39 25.67 -49.58 46.85
N VAL A 40 24.89 -48.51 47.01
CA VAL A 40 24.26 -48.15 48.29
C VAL A 40 23.22 -49.20 48.72
N LEU A 41 22.44 -49.74 47.78
CA LEU A 41 21.49 -50.83 48.08
C LEU A 41 22.20 -52.12 48.52
N SER A 42 23.35 -52.43 47.94
CA SER A 42 24.18 -53.57 48.35
C SER A 42 24.73 -53.40 49.76
N ASP A 43 25.23 -52.21 50.10
CA ASP A 43 25.72 -51.89 51.45
C ASP A 43 24.59 -52.03 52.50
N ILE A 44 23.38 -51.53 52.20
CA ILE A 44 22.20 -51.67 53.08
C ILE A 44 21.80 -53.15 53.25
N ASN A 45 21.95 -53.96 52.20
CA ASN A 45 21.57 -55.38 52.25
C ASN A 45 22.62 -56.25 52.96
N GLU A 46 23.91 -55.90 52.86
CA GLU A 46 24.98 -56.52 53.65
C GLU A 46 24.84 -56.18 55.13
N GLU A 47 24.48 -54.95 55.48
CA GLU A 47 24.28 -54.56 56.88
C GLU A 47 23.05 -55.24 57.52
N ASN A 48 21.99 -55.46 56.74
CA ASN A 48 20.83 -56.25 57.18
C ASN A 48 21.15 -57.75 57.32
N ARG A 49 22.16 -58.28 56.62
CA ARG A 49 22.65 -59.66 56.83
C ARG A 49 23.47 -59.81 58.11
N CYS A 50 24.14 -58.75 58.57
CA CYS A 50 24.88 -58.74 59.84
C CYS A 50 23.97 -58.62 61.07
N ARG A 51 22.73 -58.14 60.92
CA ARG A 51 21.67 -58.25 61.94
C ARG A 51 20.98 -59.62 61.87
N ALA A 52 21.75 -60.67 62.14
CA ALA A 52 21.19 -61.96 62.48
C ALA A 52 20.44 -61.82 63.82
N VAL A 53 19.10 -61.83 63.76
CA VAL A 53 18.25 -62.05 64.94
C VAL A 53 18.64 -63.42 65.53
N PRO A 54 18.91 -63.54 66.84
CA PRO A 54 19.21 -64.83 67.43
C PRO A 54 18.01 -65.76 67.21
N GLN A 55 18.22 -66.88 66.54
CA GLN A 55 17.27 -67.98 66.59
C GLN A 55 17.06 -68.33 68.08
N PRO A 56 15.81 -68.51 68.55
CA PRO A 56 15.60 -69.05 69.88
C PRO A 56 16.25 -70.43 69.89
N GLN A 57 17.32 -70.58 70.68
CA GLN A 57 17.88 -71.87 71.01
C GLN A 57 16.74 -72.68 71.63
N ALA A 58 16.28 -73.70 70.92
CA ALA A 58 15.48 -74.75 71.52
C ALA A 58 16.35 -75.33 72.65
N GLY A 59 16.00 -75.02 73.89
CA GLY A 59 16.59 -75.65 75.05
C GLY A 59 16.47 -77.16 74.86
N ALA A 60 17.61 -77.85 74.89
CA ALA A 60 17.63 -79.29 75.00
C ALA A 60 16.71 -79.69 76.18
N PRO A 61 15.77 -80.64 76.01
CA PRO A 61 15.07 -81.15 77.15
C PRO A 61 16.11 -81.74 78.10
N ALA A 62 16.04 -81.35 79.37
CA ALA A 62 16.78 -82.01 80.42
C ALA A 62 16.47 -83.51 80.33
N ILE A 63 17.49 -84.31 80.02
CA ILE A 63 17.45 -85.75 80.24
C ILE A 63 17.42 -85.90 81.76
N ILE A 64 16.21 -85.98 82.31
CA ILE A 64 15.99 -86.54 83.64
C ILE A 64 16.27 -88.03 83.48
N ASP A 65 17.35 -88.48 84.10
CA ASP A 65 17.70 -89.88 84.29
C ASP A 65 16.74 -90.47 85.35
N PRO A 66 15.79 -91.36 85.02
CA PRO A 66 14.91 -91.99 85.99
C PRO A 66 15.53 -93.33 86.39
N SER A 67 16.69 -93.28 87.04
CA SER A 67 17.32 -94.46 87.64
C SER A 67 17.28 -94.31 89.15
N ASP A 68 16.63 -95.27 89.82
CA ASP A 68 16.59 -95.51 91.28
C ASP A 68 15.46 -94.92 92.14
N GLU A 69 14.21 -94.90 91.65
CA GLU A 69 13.04 -95.02 92.53
C GLU A 69 12.11 -96.14 92.03
N LYS A 70 12.01 -97.21 92.81
CA LYS A 70 11.04 -98.30 92.58
C LYS A 70 9.65 -97.68 92.64
N PRO A 71 8.85 -97.67 91.54
CA PRO A 71 7.53 -97.07 91.59
C PRO A 71 6.72 -97.87 92.61
N ALA A 72 6.15 -97.19 93.60
CA ALA A 72 5.10 -97.78 94.41
C ALA A 72 4.01 -98.25 93.43
N GLU A 73 3.80 -99.57 93.36
CA GLU A 73 2.82 -100.18 92.46
C GLU A 73 1.44 -99.59 92.76
N LEU A 74 1.05 -98.65 91.91
CA LEU A 74 -0.29 -98.08 91.95
C LEU A 74 -1.29 -99.20 91.64
N PRO A 75 -2.40 -99.30 92.38
CA PRO A 75 -3.41 -100.33 92.14
C PRO A 75 -3.82 -100.35 90.66
N ALA A 76 -4.00 -101.54 90.06
CA ALA A 76 -4.36 -101.68 88.63
C ALA A 76 -5.59 -100.85 88.20
N VAL A 77 -6.49 -100.54 89.15
CA VAL A 77 -7.64 -99.65 88.97
C VAL A 77 -7.21 -98.20 88.68
N VAL A 78 -6.14 -97.72 89.31
CA VAL A 78 -5.60 -96.35 89.12
C VAL A 78 -4.90 -96.23 87.76
N LEU A 79 -4.20 -97.27 87.31
CA LEU A 79 -3.60 -97.31 85.97
C LEU A 79 -4.66 -97.33 84.86
N ALA A 80 -5.70 -98.16 85.00
CA ALA A 80 -6.83 -98.19 84.06
C ALA A 80 -7.59 -96.85 84.01
N GLN A 81 -7.71 -96.17 85.15
CA GLN A 81 -8.34 -94.85 85.23
C GLN A 81 -7.45 -93.75 84.63
N ALA A 82 -6.12 -93.83 84.79
CA ALA A 82 -5.17 -92.95 84.13
C ALA A 82 -5.17 -93.13 82.60
N ASP A 83 -5.21 -94.38 82.11
CA ASP A 83 -5.31 -94.68 80.67
C ASP A 83 -6.63 -94.17 80.08
N ALA A 84 -7.75 -94.35 80.77
CA ALA A 84 -9.05 -93.82 80.35
C ALA A 84 -9.05 -92.27 80.30
N LEU A 85 -8.43 -91.61 81.26
CA LEU A 85 -8.25 -90.15 81.26
C LEU A 85 -7.32 -89.68 80.14
N MET A 86 -6.24 -90.42 79.85
CA MET A 86 -5.32 -90.11 78.75
C MET A 86 -5.98 -90.27 77.37
N VAL A 87 -6.82 -91.29 77.18
CA VAL A 87 -7.62 -91.46 75.95
C VAL A 87 -8.65 -90.34 75.83
N SER A 88 -9.39 -90.02 76.90
CA SER A 88 -10.31 -88.88 76.91
C SER A 88 -9.62 -87.54 76.65
N LEU A 89 -8.41 -87.35 77.16
CA LEU A 89 -7.60 -86.16 76.93
C LEU A 89 -7.10 -86.12 75.47
N ALA A 90 -6.66 -87.25 74.92
CA ALA A 90 -6.24 -87.36 73.53
C ALA A 90 -7.41 -87.08 72.56
N ASP A 91 -8.61 -87.57 72.87
CA ASP A 91 -9.82 -87.33 72.07
C ASP A 91 -10.24 -85.86 72.13
N THR A 92 -10.21 -85.23 73.31
CA THR A 92 -10.53 -83.80 73.47
C THR A 92 -9.49 -82.90 72.80
N LEU A 93 -8.20 -83.23 72.90
CA LEU A 93 -7.13 -82.53 72.16
C LEU A 93 -7.26 -82.71 70.65
N THR A 94 -7.60 -83.90 70.16
CA THR A 94 -7.81 -84.15 68.74
C THR A 94 -9.04 -83.40 68.20
N ALA A 95 -10.13 -83.35 68.98
CA ALA A 95 -11.32 -82.59 68.65
C ALA A 95 -11.05 -81.08 68.59
N THR A 96 -10.33 -80.53 69.57
CA THR A 96 -9.94 -79.12 69.60
C THR A 96 -8.97 -78.76 68.47
N ILE A 97 -7.95 -79.59 68.18
CA ILE A 97 -7.07 -79.39 67.02
C ILE A 97 -7.86 -79.37 65.71
N ARG A 98 -8.86 -80.27 65.57
CA ARG A 98 -9.73 -80.29 64.38
C ARG A 98 -10.55 -79.00 64.30
N GLN A 99 -11.15 -78.58 65.41
CA GLN A 99 -11.95 -77.35 65.48
C GLN A 99 -11.11 -76.10 65.16
N GLU A 100 -9.91 -75.97 65.70
CA GLU A 100 -9.00 -74.85 65.42
C GLU A 100 -8.53 -74.85 63.96
N ARG A 101 -8.28 -76.04 63.38
CA ARG A 101 -8.00 -76.15 61.94
C ARG A 101 -9.18 -75.74 61.07
N GLU A 102 -10.40 -76.06 61.48
CA GLU A 102 -11.63 -75.64 60.81
C GLU A 102 -11.80 -74.12 60.87
N ARG A 103 -11.63 -73.52 62.05
CA ARG A 103 -11.62 -72.05 62.24
C ARG A 103 -10.57 -71.37 61.36
N ALA A 104 -9.33 -71.85 61.39
CA ALA A 104 -8.25 -71.28 60.59
C ALA A 104 -8.49 -71.41 59.07
N ARG A 105 -9.25 -72.43 58.62
CA ARG A 105 -9.68 -72.51 57.21
C ARG A 105 -10.75 -71.48 56.91
N GLN A 106 -11.77 -71.36 57.76
CA GLN A 106 -12.84 -70.38 57.61
C GLN A 106 -12.30 -68.95 57.60
N GLU A 107 -11.36 -68.61 58.49
CA GLU A 107 -10.71 -67.31 58.51
C GLU A 107 -9.95 -67.02 57.22
N ARG A 108 -9.15 -67.98 56.71
CA ARG A 108 -8.43 -67.80 55.44
C ARG A 108 -9.38 -67.65 54.25
N ASP A 109 -10.48 -68.38 54.24
CA ASP A 109 -11.46 -68.26 53.16
C ASP A 109 -12.20 -66.91 53.23
N ALA A 110 -12.53 -66.43 54.43
CA ALA A 110 -13.06 -65.08 54.65
C ALA A 110 -12.07 -63.99 54.21
N GLU A 111 -10.78 -64.11 54.56
CA GLU A 111 -9.72 -63.19 54.12
C GLU A 111 -9.59 -63.16 52.59
N ARG A 112 -9.65 -64.33 51.93
CA ARG A 112 -9.61 -64.43 50.47
C ARG A 112 -10.82 -63.79 49.83
N GLU A 113 -12.00 -63.96 50.40
CA GLU A 113 -13.23 -63.32 49.93
C GLU A 113 -13.15 -61.79 50.04
N VAL A 114 -12.70 -61.28 51.20
CA VAL A 114 -12.46 -59.84 51.38
C VAL A 114 -11.44 -59.32 50.37
N HIS A 115 -10.33 -60.03 50.15
CA HIS A 115 -9.33 -59.64 49.17
C HIS A 115 -9.88 -59.65 47.73
N ARG A 116 -10.68 -60.65 47.36
CA ARG A 116 -11.35 -60.70 46.05
C ARG A 116 -12.30 -59.51 45.88
N ALA A 117 -13.14 -59.25 46.89
CA ALA A 117 -14.05 -58.12 46.89
C ALA A 117 -13.30 -56.78 46.77
N ALA A 118 -12.16 -56.62 47.45
CA ALA A 118 -11.31 -55.44 47.33
C ALA A 118 -10.74 -55.29 45.91
N LEU A 119 -10.24 -56.37 45.30
CA LEU A 119 -9.73 -56.33 43.93
C LEU A 119 -10.84 -56.00 42.91
N ASP A 120 -12.02 -56.57 43.05
CA ASP A 120 -13.13 -56.31 42.14
C ASP A 120 -13.66 -54.88 42.32
N SER A 121 -13.66 -54.36 43.55
CA SER A 121 -13.92 -52.94 43.82
C SER A 121 -12.91 -52.03 43.11
N GLU A 122 -11.59 -52.29 43.25
CA GLU A 122 -10.54 -51.52 42.57
C GLU A 122 -10.64 -51.61 41.04
N ARG A 123 -10.97 -52.79 40.49
CA ARG A 123 -11.21 -52.96 39.05
C ARG A 123 -12.38 -52.10 38.59
N SER A 124 -13.51 -52.16 39.29
CA SER A 124 -14.70 -51.35 38.94
C SER A 124 -14.42 -49.84 39.02
N ALA A 125 -13.66 -49.40 40.02
CA ALA A 125 -13.23 -48.01 40.16
C ALA A 125 -12.26 -47.60 39.04
N GLY A 126 -11.34 -48.48 38.65
CA GLY A 126 -10.44 -48.30 37.52
C GLY A 126 -11.18 -48.17 36.19
N GLU A 127 -12.15 -49.05 35.94
CA GLU A 127 -13.00 -49.00 34.74
C GLU A 127 -13.85 -47.73 34.70
N ALA A 128 -14.40 -47.28 35.83
CA ALA A 128 -15.13 -46.02 35.91
C ALA A 128 -14.24 -44.82 35.59
N ARG A 129 -13.01 -44.79 36.13
CA ARG A 129 -12.01 -43.75 35.80
C ARG A 129 -11.60 -43.79 34.33
N ALA A 130 -11.40 -44.97 33.76
CA ALA A 130 -11.06 -45.12 32.35
C ALA A 130 -12.17 -44.60 31.43
N LYS A 131 -13.44 -44.90 31.75
CA LYS A 131 -14.60 -44.36 31.01
C LYS A 131 -14.71 -42.84 31.14
N ALA A 132 -14.47 -42.29 32.32
CA ALA A 132 -14.46 -40.85 32.53
C ALA A 132 -13.38 -40.15 31.69
N LEU A 133 -12.14 -40.66 31.75
CA LEU A 133 -11.03 -40.14 30.94
C LEU A 133 -11.29 -40.28 29.44
N GLN A 134 -11.89 -41.38 29.00
CA GLN A 134 -12.26 -41.54 27.60
C GLN A 134 -13.28 -40.48 27.17
N GLY A 135 -14.29 -40.20 28.01
CA GLY A 135 -15.26 -39.12 27.75
C GLY A 135 -14.60 -37.73 27.69
N GLU A 136 -13.62 -37.45 28.54
CA GLU A 136 -12.83 -36.20 28.47
C GLU A 136 -12.01 -36.12 27.18
N ILE A 137 -11.39 -37.22 26.74
CA ILE A 137 -10.65 -37.28 25.48
C ILE A 137 -11.59 -37.01 24.29
N ASP A 138 -12.75 -37.65 24.26
CA ASP A 138 -13.73 -37.49 23.19
C ASP A 138 -14.24 -36.04 23.14
N ALA A 139 -14.49 -35.42 24.29
CA ALA A 139 -14.88 -34.01 24.38
C ALA A 139 -13.77 -33.06 23.88
N LEU A 140 -12.51 -33.31 24.23
CA LEU A 140 -11.38 -32.52 23.75
C LEU A 140 -11.16 -32.68 22.24
N LEU A 141 -11.40 -33.88 21.69
CA LEU A 141 -11.33 -34.12 20.25
C LEU A 141 -12.44 -33.39 19.50
N ALA A 142 -13.66 -33.37 20.04
CA ALA A 142 -14.77 -32.60 19.48
C ALA A 142 -14.46 -31.10 19.47
N LEU A 143 -14.01 -30.54 20.61
CA LEU A 143 -13.61 -29.14 20.70
C LEU A 143 -12.49 -28.80 19.71
N ARG A 144 -11.50 -29.69 19.54
CA ARG A 144 -10.43 -29.50 18.57
C ARG A 144 -10.94 -29.53 17.13
N ALA A 145 -11.98 -30.31 16.82
CA ALA A 145 -12.59 -30.29 15.50
C ALA A 145 -13.30 -28.95 15.25
N GLU A 146 -14.11 -28.49 16.20
CA GLU A 146 -14.79 -27.18 16.13
C GLU A 146 -13.80 -26.03 15.94
N MET A 147 -12.71 -26.01 16.70
CA MET A 147 -11.68 -24.98 16.54
C MET A 147 -10.99 -25.03 15.17
N ARG A 148 -10.82 -26.21 14.56
CA ARG A 148 -10.25 -26.32 13.21
C ARG A 148 -11.22 -25.77 12.17
N ASP A 149 -12.51 -26.06 12.32
CA ASP A 149 -13.54 -25.57 11.41
C ASP A 149 -13.64 -24.04 11.51
N GLN A 150 -13.61 -23.48 12.73
CA GLN A 150 -13.55 -22.03 12.96
C GLN A 150 -12.29 -21.39 12.35
N LEU A 151 -11.13 -22.04 12.44
CA LEU A 151 -9.91 -21.55 11.80
C LEU A 151 -9.99 -21.59 10.27
N ALA A 152 -10.63 -22.62 9.71
CA ALA A 152 -10.86 -22.72 8.27
C ALA A 152 -11.83 -21.63 7.78
N GLU A 153 -12.91 -21.39 8.52
CA GLU A 153 -13.86 -20.31 8.23
C GLU A 153 -13.19 -18.93 8.31
N ALA A 154 -12.45 -18.66 9.39
CA ALA A 154 -11.68 -17.41 9.53
C ALA A 154 -10.63 -17.24 8.41
N GLY A 155 -10.01 -18.33 7.95
CA GLY A 155 -9.10 -18.32 6.82
C GLY A 155 -9.80 -17.94 5.51
N ALA A 156 -10.98 -18.52 5.24
CA ALA A 156 -11.78 -18.19 4.06
C ALA A 156 -12.29 -16.74 4.09
N GLU A 157 -12.70 -16.23 5.27
CA GLU A 157 -13.07 -14.83 5.45
C GLU A 157 -11.89 -13.89 5.19
N GLN A 158 -10.70 -14.24 5.67
CA GLN A 158 -9.48 -13.47 5.43
C GLN A 158 -9.14 -13.41 3.94
N GLU A 159 -9.22 -14.53 3.22
CA GLU A 159 -9.01 -14.57 1.76
C GLU A 159 -10.03 -13.69 1.03
N ALA A 160 -11.32 -13.79 1.38
CA ALA A 160 -12.37 -12.96 0.79
C ALA A 160 -12.16 -11.46 1.05
N LEU A 161 -11.72 -11.08 2.26
CA LEU A 161 -11.39 -9.69 2.59
C LEU A 161 -10.17 -9.21 1.79
N GLN A 162 -9.18 -10.07 1.57
CA GLN A 162 -8.01 -9.72 0.79
C GLN A 162 -8.35 -9.50 -0.68
N GLU A 163 -9.17 -10.37 -1.29
CA GLU A 163 -9.69 -10.17 -2.65
C GLU A 163 -10.49 -8.85 -2.77
N ALA A 164 -11.33 -8.54 -1.78
CA ALA A 164 -12.11 -7.30 -1.76
C ALA A 164 -11.20 -6.06 -1.67
N LEU A 165 -10.11 -6.11 -0.89
CA LEU A 165 -9.12 -5.04 -0.83
C LEU A 165 -8.39 -4.86 -2.15
N GLU A 166 -7.97 -5.95 -2.78
CA GLU A 166 -7.30 -5.91 -4.09
C GLU A 166 -8.22 -5.31 -5.18
N ALA A 167 -9.50 -5.67 -5.18
CA ALA A 167 -10.49 -5.09 -6.06
C ALA A 167 -10.67 -3.57 -5.81
N LYS A 168 -10.74 -3.15 -4.55
CA LYS A 168 -10.84 -1.72 -4.19
C LYS A 168 -9.60 -0.94 -4.58
N ASP A 169 -8.42 -1.53 -4.45
CA ASP A 169 -7.18 -0.92 -4.91
C ASP A 169 -7.12 -0.81 -6.44
N ALA A 170 -7.65 -1.78 -7.18
CA ALA A 170 -7.79 -1.69 -8.63
C ALA A 170 -8.73 -0.55 -9.03
N GLU A 171 -9.92 -0.45 -8.43
CA GLU A 171 -10.86 0.66 -8.65
C GLU A 171 -10.20 2.02 -8.33
N ARG A 172 -9.44 2.12 -7.23
CA ARG A 172 -8.72 3.35 -6.86
C ARG A 172 -7.71 3.76 -7.93
N ARG A 173 -6.94 2.81 -8.47
CA ARG A 173 -5.96 3.08 -9.54
C ARG A 173 -6.65 3.54 -10.83
N GLU A 174 -7.79 2.94 -11.18
CA GLU A 174 -8.56 3.37 -12.35
C GLU A 174 -9.08 4.81 -12.18
N MET A 175 -9.59 5.16 -11.00
CA MET A 175 -10.02 6.53 -10.71
C MET A 175 -8.86 7.52 -10.74
N GLU A 176 -7.68 7.16 -10.22
CA GLU A 176 -6.48 8.00 -10.26
C GLU A 176 -6.07 8.30 -11.72
N VAL A 177 -6.04 7.28 -12.58
CA VAL A 177 -5.79 7.46 -14.02
C VAL A 177 -6.85 8.34 -14.68
N ALA A 178 -8.13 8.18 -14.31
CA ALA A 178 -9.20 9.02 -14.84
C ALA A 178 -9.06 10.49 -14.41
N LEU A 179 -8.65 10.75 -13.17
CA LEU A 179 -8.38 12.10 -12.66
C LEU A 179 -7.19 12.74 -13.36
N ASP A 180 -6.11 12.00 -13.57
CA ASP A 180 -4.94 12.50 -14.31
C ASP A 180 -5.31 12.89 -15.74
N ARG A 181 -6.13 12.08 -16.42
CA ARG A 181 -6.66 12.42 -17.76
C ARG A 181 -7.53 13.66 -17.73
N ALA A 182 -8.40 13.80 -16.73
CA ALA A 182 -9.25 14.98 -16.59
C ALA A 182 -8.43 16.25 -16.35
N HIS A 183 -7.35 16.17 -15.56
CA HIS A 183 -6.42 17.27 -15.35
C HIS A 183 -5.67 17.63 -16.64
N ALA A 184 -5.18 16.65 -17.39
CA ALA A 184 -4.54 16.90 -18.68
C ALA A 184 -5.48 17.61 -19.67
N LEU A 185 -6.73 17.14 -19.78
CA LEU A 185 -7.74 17.78 -20.63
C LEU A 185 -8.07 19.21 -20.17
N ARG A 186 -8.16 19.45 -18.87
CA ARG A 186 -8.35 20.81 -18.33
C ARG A 186 -7.20 21.72 -18.75
N ASP A 187 -5.97 21.25 -18.66
CA ASP A 187 -4.79 22.04 -18.98
C ASP A 187 -4.73 22.34 -20.49
N GLU A 188 -5.07 21.37 -21.35
CA GLU A 188 -5.22 21.55 -22.80
C GLU A 188 -6.30 22.56 -23.16
N LEU A 189 -7.47 22.47 -22.52
CA LEU A 189 -8.57 23.42 -22.73
C LEU A 189 -8.20 24.82 -22.26
N THR A 190 -7.46 24.94 -21.17
CA THR A 190 -6.98 26.23 -20.65
C THR A 190 -6.01 26.87 -21.63
N ALA A 191 -5.04 26.10 -22.14
CA ALA A 191 -4.11 26.59 -23.16
C ALA A 191 -4.84 27.00 -24.45
N SER A 192 -5.80 26.20 -24.91
CA SER A 192 -6.61 26.51 -26.10
C SER A 192 -7.41 27.80 -25.91
N LEU A 193 -7.98 28.00 -24.73
CA LEU A 193 -8.75 29.19 -24.40
C LEU A 193 -7.86 30.44 -24.38
N ASP A 194 -6.62 30.34 -23.90
CA ASP A 194 -5.67 31.45 -23.93
C ASP A 194 -5.23 31.81 -25.35
N VAL A 195 -5.06 30.81 -26.24
CA VAL A 195 -4.81 31.06 -27.68
C VAL A 195 -5.97 31.84 -28.30
N GLU A 196 -7.22 31.42 -28.07
CA GLU A 196 -8.39 32.12 -28.62
C GLU A 196 -8.56 33.52 -28.03
N ARG A 197 -8.24 33.73 -26.74
CA ARG A 197 -8.20 35.08 -26.14
C ARG A 197 -7.19 35.98 -26.84
N ASN A 198 -6.00 35.47 -27.12
CA ASN A 198 -4.96 36.22 -27.83
C ASN A 198 -5.41 36.57 -29.26
N ARG A 199 -5.97 35.60 -29.99
CA ARG A 199 -6.52 35.81 -31.33
C ARG A 199 -7.63 36.87 -31.35
N VAL A 200 -8.53 36.85 -30.37
CA VAL A 200 -9.57 37.87 -30.24
C VAL A 200 -8.97 39.26 -29.98
N ASN A 201 -7.92 39.35 -29.16
CA ASN A 201 -7.23 40.61 -28.92
C ASN A 201 -6.53 41.15 -30.17
N GLU A 202 -5.89 40.28 -30.96
CA GLU A 202 -5.31 40.64 -32.26
C GLU A 202 -6.38 41.18 -33.22
N MET A 203 -7.48 40.43 -33.40
CA MET A 203 -8.60 40.88 -34.24
C MET A 203 -9.19 42.22 -33.80
N LYS A 204 -9.26 42.48 -32.49
CA LYS A 204 -9.70 43.79 -31.96
C LYS A 204 -8.72 44.90 -32.35
N MET A 205 -7.42 44.66 -32.28
CA MET A 205 -6.40 45.65 -32.68
C MET A 205 -6.46 45.92 -34.19
N ASP A 206 -6.63 44.89 -35.01
CA ASP A 206 -6.76 45.05 -36.45
C ASP A 206 -8.05 45.80 -36.83
N LEU A 207 -9.15 45.53 -36.13
CA LEU A 207 -10.39 46.29 -36.29
C LEU A 207 -10.19 47.78 -35.96
N LEU A 208 -9.50 48.09 -34.86
CA LEU A 208 -9.19 49.47 -34.49
C LEU A 208 -8.32 50.18 -35.53
N ARG A 209 -7.32 49.48 -36.10
CA ARG A 209 -6.50 50.02 -37.20
C ARG A 209 -7.33 50.28 -38.44
N ALA A 210 -8.15 49.31 -38.87
CA ALA A 210 -9.03 49.48 -40.03
C ALA A 210 -10.02 50.64 -39.85
N GLN A 211 -10.53 50.85 -38.62
CA GLN A 211 -11.38 52.00 -38.30
C GLN A 211 -10.62 53.33 -38.40
N ALA A 212 -9.37 53.38 -37.93
CA ALA A 212 -8.52 54.57 -38.05
C ALA A 212 -8.20 54.89 -39.52
N ASP A 213 -7.82 53.88 -40.31
CA ASP A 213 -7.53 54.03 -41.74
C ASP A 213 -8.78 54.50 -42.52
N ALA A 214 -9.94 53.94 -42.20
CA ALA A 214 -11.21 54.35 -42.81
C ALA A 214 -11.56 55.81 -42.46
N ALA A 215 -11.32 56.25 -41.23
CA ALA A 215 -11.50 57.64 -40.82
C ALA A 215 -10.54 58.59 -41.54
N GLU A 216 -9.27 58.19 -41.71
CA GLU A 216 -8.28 58.98 -42.47
C GLU A 216 -8.68 59.10 -43.94
N LEU A 217 -9.05 58.00 -44.59
CA LEU A 217 -9.51 58.01 -45.97
C LEU A 217 -10.74 58.90 -46.14
N ARG A 218 -11.70 58.83 -45.21
CA ARG A 218 -12.88 59.69 -45.21
C ARG A 218 -12.49 61.16 -45.16
N GLY A 219 -11.57 61.55 -44.27
CA GLY A 219 -11.06 62.92 -44.21
C GLY A 219 -10.37 63.37 -45.51
N ARG A 220 -9.57 62.49 -46.13
CA ARG A 220 -8.95 62.77 -47.44
C ARG A 220 -9.98 62.95 -48.56
N PHE A 221 -11.06 62.17 -48.56
CA PHE A 221 -12.16 62.32 -49.52
C PHE A 221 -12.91 63.64 -49.31
N GLU A 222 -13.21 64.01 -48.07
CA GLU A 222 -13.85 65.28 -47.72
C GLU A 222 -12.98 66.47 -48.14
N GLN A 223 -11.67 66.43 -47.90
CA GLN A 223 -10.74 67.46 -48.36
C GLN A 223 -10.71 67.58 -49.89
N ARG A 224 -10.59 66.44 -50.61
CA ARG A 224 -10.59 66.46 -52.09
C ARG A 224 -11.90 66.98 -52.66
N ALA A 225 -13.03 66.68 -52.01
CA ALA A 225 -14.32 67.23 -52.42
C ALA A 225 -14.35 68.75 -52.28
N ALA A 226 -13.85 69.30 -51.17
CA ALA A 226 -13.72 70.74 -50.97
C ALA A 226 -12.77 71.40 -51.98
N ASP A 227 -11.61 70.79 -52.25
CA ASP A 227 -10.65 71.29 -53.24
C ASP A 227 -11.28 71.31 -54.66
N LEU A 228 -12.03 70.27 -55.03
CA LEU A 228 -12.75 70.22 -56.30
C LEU A 228 -13.83 71.30 -56.39
N GLU A 229 -14.61 71.51 -55.32
CA GLU A 229 -15.59 72.61 -55.26
C GLU A 229 -14.91 73.96 -55.46
N GLN A 230 -13.78 74.21 -54.81
CA GLN A 230 -13.00 75.43 -55.00
C GLN A 230 -12.53 75.60 -56.45
N VAL A 231 -11.87 74.58 -57.03
CA VAL A 231 -11.39 74.63 -58.42
C VAL A 231 -12.54 74.85 -59.40
N THR A 232 -13.70 74.21 -59.16
CA THR A 232 -14.88 74.42 -60.02
C THR A 232 -15.43 75.84 -59.91
N ALA A 233 -15.42 76.45 -58.72
CA ALA A 233 -15.81 77.84 -58.51
C ALA A 233 -14.84 78.81 -59.21
N GLU A 234 -13.53 78.57 -59.09
CA GLU A 234 -12.49 79.34 -59.78
C GLU A 234 -12.62 79.23 -61.31
N ALA A 235 -12.85 78.02 -61.83
CA ALA A 235 -13.06 77.79 -63.25
C ALA A 235 -14.30 78.54 -63.77
N ARG A 236 -15.42 78.51 -63.03
CA ARG A 236 -16.62 79.30 -63.34
C ARG A 236 -16.31 80.80 -63.35
N ALA A 237 -15.56 81.30 -62.36
CA ALA A 237 -15.17 82.70 -62.31
C ALA A 237 -14.25 83.12 -63.48
N CYS A 238 -13.33 82.25 -63.91
CA CYS A 238 -12.52 82.45 -65.11
C CYS A 238 -13.37 82.48 -66.38
N LEU A 239 -14.32 81.56 -66.52
CA LEU A 239 -15.25 81.53 -67.65
C LEU A 239 -16.07 82.83 -67.73
N THR A 240 -16.64 83.30 -66.62
CA THR A 240 -17.37 84.58 -66.57
C THR A 240 -16.48 85.76 -66.99
N ARG A 241 -15.22 85.78 -66.53
CA ARG A 241 -14.25 86.82 -66.94
C ARG A 241 -13.94 86.75 -68.44
N ALA A 242 -13.76 85.54 -68.99
CA ALA A 242 -13.51 85.35 -70.41
C ALA A 242 -14.69 85.83 -71.27
N VAL A 243 -15.93 85.48 -70.89
CA VAL A 243 -17.15 85.94 -71.57
C VAL A 243 -17.27 87.47 -71.53
N LEU A 244 -17.01 88.10 -70.39
CA LEU A 244 -17.01 89.57 -70.29
C LEU A 244 -15.90 90.21 -71.15
N ALA A 245 -14.71 89.61 -71.18
CA ALA A 245 -13.61 90.08 -72.02
C ALA A 245 -13.95 89.94 -73.52
N GLU A 246 -14.58 88.84 -73.92
CA GLU A 246 -15.05 88.61 -75.29
C GLU A 246 -16.12 89.62 -75.69
N ALA A 247 -17.13 89.85 -74.84
CA ALA A 247 -18.15 90.88 -75.08
C ALA A 247 -17.54 92.29 -75.19
N ASN A 248 -16.58 92.63 -74.33
CA ASN A 248 -15.84 93.90 -74.42
C ASN A 248 -15.01 94.01 -75.70
N ALA A 249 -14.37 92.92 -76.15
CA ALA A 249 -13.59 92.89 -77.38
C ALA A 249 -14.49 93.08 -78.62
N ILE A 250 -15.68 92.45 -78.65
CA ILE A 250 -16.69 92.65 -79.70
C ILE A 250 -17.10 94.12 -79.74
N ARG A 251 -17.49 94.70 -78.59
CA ARG A 251 -17.87 96.11 -78.52
C ARG A 251 -16.77 97.06 -79.03
N LEU A 252 -15.52 96.83 -78.61
CA LEU A 252 -14.37 97.62 -79.08
C LEU A 252 -14.13 97.44 -80.60
N ALA A 253 -14.36 96.24 -81.13
CA ALA A 253 -14.25 95.99 -82.57
C ALA A 253 -15.34 96.73 -83.35
N ASP A 254 -16.57 96.78 -82.83
CA ASP A 254 -17.68 97.55 -83.41
C ASP A 254 -17.38 99.05 -83.37
N GLU A 255 -16.94 99.59 -82.22
CA GLU A 255 -16.49 100.98 -82.08
C GLU A 255 -15.36 101.33 -83.08
N LEU A 256 -14.37 100.43 -83.26
CA LEU A 256 -13.31 100.62 -84.25
C LEU A 256 -13.83 100.60 -85.69
N ASN A 257 -14.81 99.75 -86.00
CA ASN A 257 -15.42 99.69 -87.32
C ASN A 257 -16.25 100.95 -87.61
N GLU A 258 -16.98 101.47 -86.64
CA GLU A 258 -17.65 102.78 -86.72
C GLU A 258 -16.65 103.91 -86.99
N MET A 259 -15.55 103.96 -86.23
CA MET A 259 -14.48 104.95 -86.43
C MET A 259 -13.84 104.84 -87.84
N ARG A 260 -13.69 103.62 -88.38
CA ARG A 260 -13.21 103.40 -89.75
C ARG A 260 -14.23 103.80 -90.81
N ALA A 261 -15.52 103.57 -90.57
CA ALA A 261 -16.59 104.01 -91.46
C ALA A 261 -16.65 105.55 -91.49
N ALA A 262 -16.59 106.21 -90.32
CA ALA A 262 -16.49 107.65 -90.21
C ALA A 262 -15.21 108.23 -90.86
N ALA A 263 -14.10 107.47 -90.85
CA ALA A 263 -12.87 107.87 -91.55
C ALA A 263 -12.97 107.73 -93.08
N LYS A 264 -13.79 106.81 -93.62
CA LYS A 264 -14.03 106.64 -95.06
C LYS A 264 -14.94 107.71 -95.67
N GLU A 265 -15.69 108.46 -94.85
CA GLU A 265 -16.51 109.60 -95.30
C GLU A 265 -15.73 110.93 -95.44
N ARG A 266 -14.41 110.93 -95.20
CA ARG A 266 -13.55 112.09 -95.50
C ARG A 266 -13.05 112.02 -96.95
N PRO A 267 -13.27 113.04 -97.80
CA PRO A 267 -12.76 113.03 -99.16
C PRO A 267 -11.23 113.16 -99.18
N ALA A 268 -10.60 112.31 -99.99
CA ALA A 268 -9.16 112.25 -100.17
C ALA A 268 -8.60 113.50 -100.87
N ARG A 269 -7.46 114.00 -100.38
CA ARG A 269 -6.49 114.77 -101.15
C ARG A 269 -5.05 114.60 -100.61
N ASP A 270 -4.31 113.71 -101.29
CA ASP A 270 -2.95 113.83 -101.87
C ASP A 270 -1.89 114.82 -101.33
N PRO A 271 -0.59 114.60 -101.62
CA PRO A 271 0.23 113.38 -101.54
C PRO A 271 1.56 113.65 -100.77
N ALA A 272 2.38 112.61 -100.59
CA ALA A 272 3.62 112.55 -99.81
C ALA A 272 4.67 113.66 -100.04
N PRO A 273 5.71 113.73 -99.18
CA PRO A 273 7.05 113.60 -99.74
C PRO A 273 7.98 112.62 -99.00
N LYS A 274 8.99 112.19 -99.77
CA LYS A 274 10.05 111.23 -99.45
C LYS A 274 11.14 111.80 -98.53
N SER A 275 11.97 110.87 -98.06
CA SER A 275 13.30 110.98 -97.44
C SER A 275 13.27 110.93 -95.88
N ARG A 276 14.14 110.22 -95.17
CA ARG A 276 15.58 109.98 -95.37
C ARG A 276 16.07 108.63 -94.85
N LYS A 277 17.18 108.25 -95.47
CA LYS A 277 18.14 107.16 -95.27
C LYS A 277 18.90 107.27 -93.91
N GLY A 278 19.18 106.13 -93.28
CA GLY A 278 20.09 105.94 -92.15
C GLY A 278 19.45 105.00 -91.11
N GLY A 279 20.08 103.96 -90.57
CA GLY A 279 21.45 103.48 -90.61
C GLY A 279 21.48 102.13 -89.88
N ALA A 280 22.54 101.37 -90.12
CA ALA A 280 22.75 100.02 -89.63
C ALA A 280 22.77 99.92 -88.09
N GLY A 281 22.29 98.80 -87.57
CA GLY A 281 22.41 98.42 -86.17
C GLY A 281 22.11 96.94 -85.97
N LYS A 282 23.11 96.09 -86.21
CA LYS A 282 23.12 94.69 -85.74
C LYS A 282 23.06 94.69 -84.22
N VAL A 283 22.08 94.03 -83.59
CA VAL A 283 22.25 93.49 -82.24
C VAL A 283 21.57 92.13 -82.13
N ARG A 284 22.43 91.17 -81.79
CA ARG A 284 22.24 89.74 -81.53
C ARG A 284 21.58 89.55 -80.15
N PRO A 285 20.86 88.44 -79.89
CA PRO A 285 20.19 88.19 -78.62
C PRO A 285 21.21 87.91 -77.50
N PRO A 286 20.77 87.91 -76.23
CA PRO A 286 21.36 87.04 -75.23
C PRO A 286 20.34 86.02 -74.72
N ALA A 287 20.68 84.75 -74.89
CA ALA A 287 20.47 83.74 -73.84
C ALA A 287 21.79 83.64 -73.04
N PRO A 288 21.92 82.75 -72.06
CA PRO A 288 21.24 82.64 -70.76
C PRO A 288 22.25 82.81 -69.61
N THR A 289 21.81 82.79 -68.34
CA THR A 289 22.71 82.47 -67.21
C THR A 289 22.13 81.33 -66.39
N ALA A 290 22.82 80.19 -66.47
CA ALA A 290 22.71 79.07 -65.57
C ALA A 290 23.64 79.28 -64.35
N ALA A 291 23.15 78.94 -63.17
CA ALA A 291 23.85 78.35 -62.02
C ALA A 291 22.76 78.07 -60.97
N LYS A 292 22.60 76.89 -60.36
CA LYS A 292 23.40 75.67 -60.28
C LYS A 292 22.49 74.60 -59.63
N GLU A 293 22.65 73.33 -60.03
CA GLU A 293 22.65 72.11 -59.17
C GLU A 293 21.40 71.87 -58.27
N ARG A 294 20.63 70.78 -58.32
CA ARG A 294 20.96 69.36 -58.54
C ARG A 294 19.68 68.51 -58.72
N ASP A 295 19.85 67.48 -59.57
CA ASP A 295 19.36 66.10 -59.48
C ASP A 295 17.86 65.78 -59.64
N VAL A 296 17.55 65.25 -60.83
CA VAL A 296 16.57 64.17 -61.01
C VAL A 296 17.22 63.14 -61.92
N ASP A 297 17.50 61.94 -61.42
CA ASP A 297 17.44 60.70 -62.20
C ASP A 297 17.22 59.51 -61.27
N ALA A 298 16.25 58.69 -61.68
CA ALA A 298 16.04 57.25 -61.50
C ALA A 298 16.46 56.59 -60.15
N VAL A 299 15.65 55.74 -59.55
CA VAL A 299 15.36 54.40 -60.08
C VAL A 299 14.11 53.84 -59.38
N ASP A 300 13.26 53.27 -60.23
CA ASP A 300 12.16 52.35 -59.94
C ASP A 300 12.70 51.03 -59.34
N ALA A 301 11.95 50.45 -58.39
CA ALA A 301 12.09 49.09 -57.87
C ALA A 301 13.36 48.71 -57.06
N VAL A 302 13.17 48.27 -55.82
CA VAL A 302 13.21 46.84 -55.41
C VAL A 302 12.65 46.73 -53.98
N MET A 303 11.56 45.97 -53.87
CA MET A 303 11.16 45.25 -52.67
C MET A 303 12.09 44.05 -52.48
N ALA A 304 12.76 43.96 -51.33
CA ALA A 304 13.19 42.72 -50.66
C ALA A 304 13.85 43.15 -49.33
N ALA A 305 13.14 43.06 -48.20
CA ALA A 305 13.15 41.90 -47.31
C ALA A 305 14.55 41.59 -46.76
N GLU A 306 14.89 42.11 -45.58
CA GLU A 306 15.72 41.44 -44.56
C GLU A 306 15.40 42.06 -43.19
N ASP A 307 14.31 41.59 -42.59
CA ASP A 307 14.03 41.78 -41.17
C ASP A 307 14.86 40.74 -40.41
N SER A 308 16.05 41.15 -39.98
CA SER A 308 16.99 40.30 -39.25
C SER A 308 16.59 40.27 -37.78
N HIS A 309 15.76 39.27 -37.42
CA HIS A 309 15.57 38.86 -36.04
C HIS A 309 16.39 37.59 -35.72
N PRO A 310 16.95 37.49 -34.50
CA PRO A 310 17.85 36.41 -34.10
C PRO A 310 17.08 35.11 -33.83
N PRO A 311 17.70 33.92 -33.98
CA PRO A 311 17.06 32.68 -33.58
C PRO A 311 17.08 32.56 -32.05
N LEU A 312 15.90 32.45 -31.44
CA LEU A 312 15.75 31.88 -30.10
C LEU A 312 15.58 30.36 -30.20
N PRO A 313 15.98 29.62 -29.14
CA PRO A 313 16.34 28.21 -29.25
C PRO A 313 15.11 27.32 -29.14
N PHE A 314 14.93 26.42 -30.11
CA PHE A 314 14.09 25.23 -29.91
C PHE A 314 14.90 24.19 -29.13
N GLY A 315 14.40 23.88 -27.94
CA GLY A 315 14.84 22.72 -27.17
C GLY A 315 14.33 21.41 -27.76
N SER A 316 15.13 20.37 -27.48
CA SER A 316 14.74 18.98 -27.21
C SER A 316 13.97 18.20 -28.28
N ALA A 317 14.71 17.44 -29.08
CA ALA A 317 14.29 16.13 -29.55
C ALA A 317 14.84 15.06 -28.61
N GLY A 318 14.05 14.68 -27.60
CA GLY A 318 14.22 13.43 -26.86
C GLY A 318 13.39 12.35 -27.54
N GLY A 319 14.06 11.42 -28.23
CA GLY A 319 13.48 10.17 -28.70
C GLY A 319 13.92 9.00 -27.80
N PRO A 320 13.06 8.00 -27.58
CA PRO A 320 13.20 7.05 -26.47
C PRO A 320 14.14 5.89 -26.83
N VAL A 321 14.94 5.46 -25.86
CA VAL A 321 15.63 4.16 -25.90
C VAL A 321 15.20 3.35 -24.69
N GLY A 322 14.50 2.24 -24.95
CA GLY A 322 14.50 1.08 -24.07
C GLY A 322 13.19 0.79 -23.33
N SER A 323 12.51 -0.27 -23.75
CA SER A 323 11.73 -1.12 -22.86
C SER A 323 11.94 -2.59 -23.26
N ALA A 324 12.03 -3.43 -22.23
CA ALA A 324 11.96 -4.90 -22.18
C ALA A 324 13.08 -5.70 -22.85
#